data_AF-A0A673JE97-F1
#
_entry.id   AF-A0A673JE97-F1
#
_cell.length_a   1.000
_cell.length_b   1.000
_cell.length_c   1.000
_cell.angle_alpha   90.00
_cell.angle_beta   90.00
_cell.angle_gamma   90.00
#
_symmetry.space_group_name_H-M   'P 1'
#
loop_
_entity.id
_entity.type
_entity.pdbx_description
1 polymer ?
#
loop_
_entity_poly.entity_id
_entity_poly.type
_entity_poly.pdbx_seq_one_letter_code
_entity_poly.pdbx_strand_id
1 'polypeptide(L)'
;MFALRWICALTLALVSCLSAQPVKRDTELLDHISYLNTTILNATCPDDIRLYSPVDIRPDCMSSAWNCTINELFVLKYECSITKEDSTLEEAIVNVIIGLRKKRKIPTSSSQACRCEKNKQTDVKQFLDNMKAQVERLNSIVTTDRPVIM
;
A
#
# COMPACT_ATOMS: atom_id res chain seq x y z
N MET A 1 -0.04 7.45 56.20
CA MET A 1 -0.20 8.28 54.97
C MET A 1 0.55 7.67 53.77
N PHE A 2 0.29 6.41 53.42
CA PHE A 2 0.99 5.73 52.31
C PHE A 2 0.05 5.33 51.16
N ALA A 3 -1.26 5.17 51.41
CA ALA A 3 -2.24 4.76 50.39
C ALA A 3 -2.53 5.83 49.33
N LEU A 4 -2.40 7.12 49.66
CA LEU A 4 -2.71 8.22 48.73
C LEU A 4 -1.68 8.33 47.58
N ARG A 5 -0.42 7.94 47.82
CA ARG A 5 0.66 8.06 46.82
C ARG A 5 0.55 7.03 45.69
N TRP A 6 -0.04 5.86 45.97
CA TRP A 6 -0.21 4.79 44.97
C TRP A 6 -1.30 5.09 43.95
N ILE A 7 -2.37 5.77 44.38
CA ILE A 7 -3.50 6.12 43.52
C ILE A 7 -3.09 7.18 42.48
N CYS A 8 -2.27 8.16 42.87
CA CYS A 8 -1.78 9.19 41.95
C CYS A 8 -0.79 8.67 40.89
N ALA A 9 -0.01 7.64 41.21
CA ALA A 9 0.92 7.04 40.24
C ALA A 9 0.18 6.26 39.15
N LEU A 10 -0.91 5.57 39.52
CA LEU A 10 -1.76 4.81 38.59
C LEU A 10 -2.53 5.73 37.62
N THR A 11 -3.01 6.89 38.09
CA THR A 11 -3.70 7.84 37.21
C THR A 11 -2.74 8.52 36.23
N LEU A 12 -1.49 8.80 36.63
CA LEU A 12 -0.48 9.37 35.73
C LEU A 12 -0.08 8.39 34.61
N ALA A 13 0.10 7.09 34.92
CA ALA A 13 0.44 6.09 33.90
C ALA A 13 -0.67 5.89 32.85
N LEU A 14 -1.95 5.95 33.26
CA LEU A 14 -3.09 5.80 32.36
C LEU A 14 -3.24 6.98 31.38
N VAL A 15 -2.93 8.21 31.80
CA VAL A 15 -3.00 9.39 30.93
C VAL A 15 -1.83 9.42 29.92
N SER A 16 -0.66 8.90 30.30
CA SER A 16 0.50 8.79 29.39
C SER A 16 0.26 7.79 28.25
N CYS A 17 -0.50 6.71 28.47
CA CYS A 17 -0.84 5.75 27.42
C CYS A 17 -1.90 6.28 26.43
N LEU A 18 -2.85 7.12 26.87
CA LEU A 18 -3.89 7.68 26.00
C LEU A 18 -3.38 8.80 25.07
N SER A 19 -2.20 9.34 25.33
CA SER A 19 -1.59 10.41 24.52
C SER A 19 -0.83 9.89 23.30
N ALA A 20 -0.74 8.56 23.11
CA ALA A 20 -0.24 7.97 21.88
C ALA A 20 -1.25 8.25 20.76
N GLN A 21 -1.07 9.37 20.05
CA GLN A 21 -1.84 9.69 18.85
C GLN A 21 -1.77 8.47 17.91
N PRO A 22 -2.91 7.98 17.38
CA PRO A 22 -2.90 6.86 16.46
C PRO A 22 -1.98 7.23 15.30
N VAL A 23 -0.96 6.39 15.07
CA VAL A 23 -0.07 6.56 13.93
C VAL A 23 -0.95 6.66 12.70
N LYS A 24 -0.87 7.79 11.98
CA LYS A 24 -1.56 7.98 10.70
C LYS A 24 -1.07 6.90 9.73
N ARG A 25 -1.71 5.73 9.74
CA ARG A 25 -1.57 4.73 8.69
C ARG A 25 -2.14 5.35 7.44
N ASP A 26 -1.55 5.02 6.30
CA ASP A 26 -2.04 5.44 4.98
C ASP A 26 -3.28 4.60 4.64
N THR A 27 -4.34 4.75 5.46
CA THR A 27 -5.60 4.01 5.34
C THR A 27 -6.33 4.38 4.06
N GLU A 28 -6.21 5.65 3.66
CA GLU A 28 -6.74 6.19 2.40
C GLU A 28 -6.31 5.36 1.18
N LEU A 29 -5.01 5.01 1.08
CA LEU A 29 -4.52 4.16 -0.02
C LEU A 29 -5.09 2.74 0.04
N LEU A 30 -5.19 2.15 1.24
CA LEU A 30 -5.78 0.82 1.40
C LEU A 30 -7.27 0.80 1.06
N ASP A 31 -7.98 1.90 1.36
CA ASP A 31 -9.39 2.10 1.00
C ASP A 31 -9.54 2.21 -0.52
N HIS A 32 -8.68 3.00 -1.19
CA HIS A 32 -8.65 3.08 -2.65
C HIS A 32 -8.34 1.74 -3.32
N ILE A 33 -7.41 0.95 -2.79
CA ILE A 33 -7.09 -0.38 -3.31
C ILE A 33 -8.29 -1.32 -3.13
N SER A 34 -8.94 -1.29 -1.97
CA SER A 34 -10.11 -2.12 -1.70
C SER A 34 -11.28 -1.74 -2.62
N TYR A 35 -11.50 -0.44 -2.84
CA TYR A 35 -12.48 0.06 -3.80
C TYR A 35 -12.18 -0.40 -5.22
N LEU A 36 -10.93 -0.27 -5.69
CA LEU A 36 -10.53 -0.76 -7.01
C LEU A 36 -10.80 -2.27 -7.17
N ASN A 37 -10.47 -3.07 -6.14
CA ASN A 37 -10.71 -4.51 -6.17
C ASN A 37 -12.22 -4.84 -6.33
N THR A 38 -13.10 -4.06 -5.71
CA THR A 38 -14.55 -4.24 -5.92
C THR A 38 -15.02 -3.76 -7.29
N THR A 39 -14.51 -2.63 -7.79
CA THR A 39 -14.96 -2.04 -9.06
C THR A 39 -14.48 -2.87 -10.25
N ILE A 40 -13.25 -3.39 -10.23
CA ILE A 40 -12.69 -4.18 -11.33
C ILE A 40 -13.42 -5.51 -11.51
N LEU A 41 -13.88 -6.14 -10.42
CA LEU A 41 -14.64 -7.39 -10.48
C LEU A 41 -16.01 -7.23 -11.12
N ASN A 42 -16.55 -6.00 -11.11
CA ASN A 42 -17.82 -5.67 -11.73
C ASN A 42 -17.64 -5.10 -13.16
N ALA A 43 -16.40 -4.98 -13.63
CA ALA A 43 -16.07 -4.38 -14.91
C ALA A 43 -15.93 -5.44 -16.02
N THR A 44 -16.18 -5.01 -17.26
CA THR A 44 -15.96 -5.85 -18.45
C THR A 44 -14.49 -5.81 -18.86
N CYS A 45 -13.61 -6.38 -18.05
CA CYS A 45 -12.20 -6.58 -18.40
C CYS A 45 -12.00 -7.97 -19.02
N PRO A 46 -11.05 -8.12 -19.97
CA PRO A 46 -10.62 -9.45 -20.43
C PRO A 46 -10.09 -10.32 -19.28
N ASP A 47 -10.53 -11.57 -19.22
CA ASP A 47 -10.14 -12.53 -18.16
C ASP A 47 -8.69 -13.03 -18.30
N ASP A 48 -8.06 -12.84 -19.45
CA ASP A 48 -6.72 -13.31 -19.78
C ASP A 48 -5.61 -12.30 -19.48
N ILE A 49 -5.94 -11.14 -18.90
CA ILE A 49 -4.97 -10.13 -18.46
C ILE A 49 -3.97 -10.75 -17.47
N ARG A 50 -2.68 -10.51 -17.73
CA ARG A 50 -1.56 -11.01 -16.92
C ARG A 50 -0.61 -9.88 -16.56
N LEU A 51 -0.56 -9.56 -15.27
CA LEU A 51 0.24 -8.44 -14.75
C LEU A 51 1.43 -8.95 -13.96
N TYR A 52 2.59 -8.33 -14.13
CA TYR A 52 3.77 -8.64 -13.31
C TYR A 52 3.49 -8.26 -11.85
N SER A 53 3.50 -9.25 -10.96
CA SER A 53 3.09 -9.05 -9.57
C SER A 53 4.24 -9.30 -8.60
N PRO A 54 4.87 -8.23 -8.07
CA PRO A 54 5.93 -8.41 -7.10
C PRO A 54 5.43 -9.04 -5.80
N VAL A 55 6.11 -10.10 -5.36
CA VAL A 55 5.90 -10.76 -4.07
C VAL A 55 7.27 -11.05 -3.46
N ASP A 56 7.33 -11.28 -2.15
CA ASP A 56 8.58 -11.60 -1.43
C ASP A 56 9.74 -10.64 -1.76
N ILE A 57 9.40 -9.36 -1.84
CA ILE A 57 10.29 -8.31 -2.34
C ILE A 57 11.51 -8.20 -1.43
N ARG A 58 12.69 -8.37 -2.01
CA ARG A 58 13.97 -8.12 -1.34
C ARG A 58 14.07 -6.64 -0.96
N PRO A 59 14.66 -6.28 0.19
CA PRO A 59 14.78 -4.89 0.62
C PRO A 59 15.41 -3.98 -0.43
N ASP A 60 16.43 -4.47 -1.14
CA ASP A 60 17.13 -3.73 -2.20
C ASP A 60 16.35 -3.63 -3.52
N CYS A 61 15.21 -4.30 -3.66
CA CYS A 61 14.33 -4.19 -4.83
C CYS A 61 13.05 -3.39 -4.55
N MET A 62 12.86 -2.85 -3.34
CA MET A 62 11.59 -2.25 -2.92
C MET A 62 11.12 -1.11 -3.83
N SER A 63 12.02 -0.21 -4.26
CA SER A 63 11.64 0.87 -5.19
C SER A 63 11.22 0.35 -6.56
N SER A 64 11.90 -0.68 -7.06
CA SER A 64 11.64 -1.24 -8.38
C SER A 64 10.34 -2.03 -8.38
N ALA A 65 10.06 -2.77 -7.31
CA ALA A 65 8.77 -3.43 -7.10
C ALA A 65 7.63 -2.41 -7.01
N TRP A 66 7.82 -1.31 -6.27
CA TRP A 66 6.83 -0.24 -6.17
C TRP A 66 6.54 0.43 -7.53
N ASN A 67 7.59 0.71 -8.32
CA ASN A 67 7.45 1.26 -9.67
C ASN A 67 6.80 0.25 -10.63
N CYS A 68 7.13 -1.03 -10.50
CA CYS A 68 6.50 -2.11 -11.26
C CYS A 68 4.99 -2.13 -11.00
N THR A 69 4.56 -2.13 -9.74
CA THR A 69 3.14 -2.06 -9.37
C THR A 69 2.42 -0.85 -10.00
N ILE A 70 3.04 0.33 -9.98
CA ILE A 70 2.46 1.53 -10.63
C ILE A 70 2.36 1.35 -12.15
N ASN A 71 3.38 0.81 -12.80
CA ASN A 71 3.38 0.60 -14.25
C ASN A 71 2.34 -0.43 -14.67
N GLU A 72 2.20 -1.51 -13.93
CA GLU A 72 1.21 -2.57 -14.21
C GLU A 72 -0.23 -2.07 -14.01
N LEU A 73 -0.48 -1.07 -13.15
CA LEU A 73 -1.79 -0.40 -13.11
C LEU A 73 -2.10 0.38 -14.40
N PHE A 74 -1.09 0.94 -15.08
CA PHE A 74 -1.29 1.54 -16.40
C PHE A 74 -1.52 0.48 -17.48
N VAL A 75 -0.86 -0.67 -17.40
CA VAL A 75 -1.12 -1.82 -18.27
C VAL A 75 -2.55 -2.30 -18.08
N LEU A 76 -2.99 -2.52 -16.85
CA LEU A 76 -4.38 -2.88 -16.53
C LEU A 76 -5.38 -1.89 -17.13
N LYS A 77 -5.12 -0.58 -16.97
CA LYS A 77 -5.96 0.47 -17.56
C LYS A 77 -6.09 0.30 -19.08
N TYR A 78 -4.98 0.04 -19.75
CA TYR A 78 -4.93 -0.12 -21.21
C TYR A 78 -5.60 -1.42 -21.67
N GLU A 79 -5.28 -2.55 -21.05
CA GLU A 79 -5.79 -3.86 -21.47
C GLU A 79 -7.28 -4.03 -21.18
N CYS A 80 -7.80 -3.45 -20.09
CA CYS A 80 -9.23 -3.37 -19.86
C CYS A 80 -9.95 -2.36 -20.78
N SER A 81 -9.25 -1.70 -21.70
CA SER A 81 -9.81 -0.67 -22.59
C SER A 81 -10.56 0.44 -21.85
N ILE A 82 -10.09 0.79 -20.63
CA ILE A 82 -10.78 1.74 -19.77
C ILE A 82 -10.67 3.14 -20.37
N THR A 83 -11.82 3.66 -20.81
CA THR A 83 -11.94 4.99 -21.38
C THR A 83 -12.35 6.01 -20.31
N LYS A 84 -12.38 7.29 -20.70
CA LYS A 84 -12.94 8.34 -19.83
C LYS A 84 -14.45 8.20 -19.59
N GLU A 85 -15.14 7.43 -20.41
CA GLU A 85 -16.57 7.15 -20.26
C GLU A 85 -16.80 6.12 -19.13
N ASP A 86 -15.81 5.25 -18.86
CA ASP A 86 -15.74 4.33 -17.72
C ASP A 86 -15.29 5.06 -16.43
N SER A 87 -15.92 6.20 -16.17
CA SER A 87 -15.47 7.19 -15.17
C SER A 87 -15.18 6.59 -13.79
N THR A 88 -16.00 5.64 -13.33
CA THR A 88 -15.84 5.01 -12.00
C THR A 88 -14.58 4.14 -11.90
N LEU A 89 -14.31 3.32 -12.92
CA LEU A 89 -13.16 2.42 -12.90
C LEU A 89 -11.86 3.16 -13.22
N GLU A 90 -11.92 4.12 -14.15
CA GLU A 90 -10.80 5.01 -14.41
C GLU A 90 -10.41 5.77 -13.13
N GLU A 91 -11.38 6.36 -12.44
CA GLU A 91 -11.17 7.08 -11.18
C GLU A 91 -10.55 6.16 -10.11
N ALA A 92 -11.07 4.92 -9.97
CA ALA A 92 -10.55 3.96 -9.01
C ALA A 92 -9.05 3.66 -9.25
N ILE A 93 -8.65 3.41 -10.49
CA ILE A 93 -7.24 3.16 -10.84
C ILE A 93 -6.39 4.41 -10.61
N VAL A 94 -6.86 5.58 -11.05
CA VAL A 94 -6.14 6.85 -10.90
C VAL A 94 -5.90 7.19 -9.43
N ASN A 95 -6.90 7.01 -8.56
CA ASN A 95 -6.78 7.27 -7.13
C ASN A 95 -5.72 6.36 -6.47
N VAL A 96 -5.66 5.09 -6.85
CA VAL A 96 -4.60 4.18 -6.39
C VAL A 96 -3.22 4.65 -6.87
N ILE A 97 -3.07 5.02 -8.15
CA ILE A 97 -1.80 5.51 -8.70
C ILE A 97 -1.35 6.80 -7.98
N ILE A 98 -2.26 7.73 -7.72
CA ILE A 98 -1.98 8.96 -6.98
C ILE A 98 -1.50 8.62 -5.56
N GLY A 99 -2.20 7.72 -4.87
CA GLY A 99 -1.81 7.27 -3.53
C GLY A 99 -0.45 6.59 -3.50
N LEU A 100 -0.14 5.72 -4.47
CA LEU A 100 1.18 5.08 -4.60
C LEU A 100 2.30 6.09 -4.90
N ARG A 101 1.99 7.19 -5.60
CA ARG A 101 2.94 8.26 -5.92
C ARG A 101 3.13 9.28 -4.79
N LYS A 102 2.27 9.29 -3.76
CA LYS A 102 2.49 10.14 -2.57
C LYS A 102 3.88 9.82 -2.00
N LYS A 103 4.70 10.85 -1.78
CA LYS A 103 6.14 10.72 -1.49
C LYS A 103 6.42 9.74 -0.35
N ARG A 104 6.96 8.56 -0.67
CA ARG A 104 7.61 7.64 0.26
C ARG A 104 9.12 7.70 0.00
N LYS A 105 9.93 7.78 1.07
CA LYS A 105 11.40 7.70 0.97
C LYS A 105 11.80 6.23 0.75
N ILE A 106 11.59 5.71 -0.45
CA ILE A 106 12.07 4.37 -0.82
C ILE A 106 13.42 4.55 -1.52
N PRO A 107 14.51 3.98 -0.99
CA PRO A 107 15.82 4.04 -1.65
C PRO A 107 15.73 3.48 -3.07
N THR A 108 16.29 4.21 -4.05
CA THR A 108 16.25 3.78 -5.44
C THR A 108 17.16 2.59 -5.69
N SER A 109 16.65 1.62 -6.43
CA SER A 109 17.38 0.46 -6.90
C SER A 109 17.47 0.45 -8.42
N SER A 110 18.65 0.15 -8.94
CA SER A 110 18.94 -0.01 -10.37
C SER A 110 19.40 -1.43 -10.71
N SER A 111 19.30 -2.37 -9.77
CA SER A 111 19.78 -3.74 -9.98
C SER A 111 18.96 -4.44 -11.06
N GLN A 112 19.67 -5.07 -11.99
CA GLN A 112 19.10 -5.90 -13.06
C GLN A 112 18.21 -7.04 -12.50
N ALA A 113 18.51 -7.51 -11.29
CA ALA A 113 17.74 -8.54 -10.61
C ALA A 113 16.35 -8.06 -10.13
N CYS A 114 16.14 -6.73 -10.06
CA CYS A 114 14.91 -6.12 -9.58
C CYS A 114 13.98 -5.64 -10.72
N ARG A 115 14.22 -6.05 -11.97
CA ARG A 115 13.36 -5.70 -13.11
C ARG A 115 11.94 -6.23 -12.91
N CYS A 116 10.94 -5.48 -13.38
CA CYS A 116 9.53 -5.82 -13.23
C CYS A 116 9.21 -7.19 -13.84
N GLU A 117 9.79 -7.48 -15.00
CA GLU A 117 9.61 -8.70 -15.78
C GLU A 117 10.25 -9.95 -15.15
N LYS A 118 10.97 -9.79 -14.03
CA LYS A 118 11.46 -10.91 -13.21
C LYS A 118 10.43 -11.39 -12.19
N ASN A 119 9.39 -10.60 -11.93
CA ASN A 119 8.29 -11.03 -11.09
C ASN A 119 7.39 -12.00 -11.86
N LYS A 120 6.65 -12.83 -11.13
CA LYS A 120 5.68 -13.73 -11.74
C LYS A 120 4.49 -12.92 -12.26
N GLN A 121 3.98 -13.28 -13.44
CA GLN A 121 2.70 -12.75 -13.90
C GLN A 121 1.54 -13.44 -13.18
N THR A 122 0.54 -12.66 -12.78
CA THR A 122 -0.69 -13.15 -12.12
C THR A 122 -1.92 -12.59 -12.82
N ASP A 123 -3.09 -13.18 -12.54
CA ASP A 123 -4.35 -12.52 -12.89
C ASP A 123 -4.53 -11.20 -12.11
N VAL A 124 -5.53 -10.42 -12.53
CA VAL A 124 -5.84 -9.09 -11.98
C VAL A 124 -6.16 -9.15 -10.48
N LYS A 125 -6.98 -10.11 -10.05
CA LYS A 125 -7.38 -10.23 -8.64
C LYS A 125 -6.16 -10.48 -7.75
N GLN A 126 -5.35 -11.47 -8.11
CA GLN A 126 -4.14 -11.79 -7.37
C GLN A 126 -3.13 -10.64 -7.39
N PHE A 127 -3.04 -9.90 -8.50
CA PHE A 127 -2.19 -8.71 -8.59
C PHE A 127 -2.61 -7.64 -7.57
N LEU A 128 -3.92 -7.35 -7.46
CA LEU A 128 -4.44 -6.36 -6.51
C LEU A 128 -4.27 -6.81 -5.05
N ASP A 129 -4.48 -8.10 -4.76
CA ASP A 129 -4.25 -8.66 -3.43
C ASP A 129 -2.77 -8.56 -3.02
N ASN A 130 -1.85 -8.85 -3.94
CA ASN A 130 -0.42 -8.70 -3.72
C ASN A 130 -0.03 -7.23 -3.48
N MET A 131 -0.57 -6.30 -4.29
CA MET A 131 -0.37 -4.86 -4.09
C MET A 131 -0.83 -4.41 -2.71
N LYS A 132 -2.01 -4.85 -2.25
CA LYS A 132 -2.52 -4.54 -0.92
C LYS A 132 -1.55 -4.99 0.17
N ALA A 133 -1.09 -6.24 0.11
CA ALA A 133 -0.11 -6.78 1.06
C ALA A 133 1.21 -6.00 1.05
N GLN A 134 1.69 -5.54 -0.11
CA GLN A 134 2.88 -4.68 -0.19
C GLN A 134 2.68 -3.35 0.54
N VAL A 135 1.54 -2.68 0.34
CA VAL A 135 1.22 -1.40 0.99
C VAL A 135 1.14 -1.57 2.50
N GLU A 136 0.49 -2.64 2.98
CA GLU A 136 0.40 -2.96 4.40
C GLU A 136 1.79 -3.19 5.03
N ARG A 137 2.65 -3.97 4.36
CA ARG A 137 4.03 -4.21 4.80
C ARG A 137 4.82 -2.90 4.88
N LEU A 138 4.73 -2.04 3.87
CA LEU A 138 5.43 -0.75 3.88
C LEU A 138 4.92 0.19 4.98
N ASN A 139 3.60 0.20 5.22
CA ASN A 139 3.02 0.96 6.32
C ASN A 139 3.58 0.48 7.67
N SER A 140 3.80 -0.83 7.87
CA SER A 140 4.42 -1.33 9.11
C SER A 140 5.89 -0.89 9.28
N ILE A 141 6.68 -0.86 8.21
CA ILE A 141 8.10 -0.45 8.27
C ILE A 141 8.23 1.05 8.63
N VAL A 142 7.39 1.89 8.04
CA VAL A 142 7.40 3.34 8.33
C VAL A 142 7.01 3.64 9.78
N THR A 143 6.23 2.77 10.43
CA THR A 143 5.89 2.94 11.86
C THR A 143 7.04 2.60 12.82
N THR A 144 7.97 1.72 12.43
CA THR A 144 9.09 1.29 13.29
C THR A 144 10.31 2.21 13.24
N ASP A 145 10.48 3.01 12.18
CA ASP A 145 11.64 3.90 11.98
C ASP A 145 11.46 5.33 12.54
N ARG A 146 10.37 5.62 13.26
CA ARG A 146 10.24 6.93 13.94
C ARG A 146 10.97 6.87 15.29
N PRO A 147 11.85 7.84 15.61
CA PRO A 147 12.45 7.89 16.93
C PRO A 147 11.33 8.04 17.95
N VAL A 148 11.27 7.11 18.90
CA VAL A 148 10.59 7.33 20.17
C VAL A 148 11.32 8.50 20.81
N ILE A 149 10.79 9.70 20.67
CA ILE A 149 11.23 10.84 21.47
C ILE A 149 10.72 10.50 22.88
N MET A 150 11.60 9.88 23.67
CA MET A 150 11.48 9.79 25.12
C MET A 150 11.66 11.17 25.74
#